data_AF-A0A0V8JBB3-F1
#
_entry.id   AF-A0A0V8JBB3-F1
#
_cell.length_a   1.000
_cell.length_b   1.000
_cell.length_c   1.000
_cell.angle_alpha   90.00
_cell.angle_beta   90.00
_cell.angle_gamma   90.00
#
_symmetry.space_group_name_H-M   'P 1'
#
loop_
_entity.id
_entity.type
_entity.pdbx_description
1 polymer ?
#
loop_
_entity_poly.entity_id
_entity_poly.type
_entity_poly.pdbx_seq_one_letter_code
_entity_poly.pdbx_strand_id
1 'polypeptide(L)'
;MEIHGNILLGDLDQGTNEFSLQQVKHFMTQSILSSSQLEKLYNYLQKHQNDAGGQVISLYDSMLVRLSQQEISMLLKDLENIQSHYH
;
A
#
# COMPACT_ATOMS: atom_id res chain seq x y z
N MET A 1 3.93 -13.05 -18.49
CA MET A 1 5.30 -12.88 -19.03
C MET A 1 5.96 -11.87 -18.14
N GLU A 2 6.94 -12.30 -17.36
CA GLU A 2 7.68 -11.39 -16.48
C GLU A 2 8.52 -10.43 -17.32
N ILE A 3 8.42 -9.15 -16.97
CA ILE A 3 9.18 -8.05 -17.58
C ILE A 3 10.03 -7.42 -16.48
N HIS A 4 11.34 -7.55 -16.65
CA HIS A 4 12.34 -6.97 -15.77
C HIS A 4 12.94 -5.75 -16.44
N GLY A 5 12.42 -4.57 -16.11
CA GLY A 5 12.99 -3.29 -16.51
C GLY A 5 14.01 -2.77 -15.50
N ASN A 6 14.79 -1.76 -15.89
CA ASN A 6 15.76 -1.11 -14.99
C ASN A 6 15.10 -0.32 -13.84
N ILE A 7 13.83 0.06 -14.00
CA ILE A 7 13.07 0.88 -13.05
C ILE A 7 11.77 0.19 -12.62
N LEU A 8 11.21 -0.69 -13.46
CA LEU A 8 9.93 -1.33 -13.19
C LEU A 8 10.04 -2.85 -13.32
N LEU A 9 9.26 -3.57 -12.52
CA LEU A 9 9.10 -5.01 -12.58
C LEU A 9 7.60 -5.31 -12.62
N GLY A 10 7.19 -6.26 -13.44
CA GLY A 10 5.80 -6.68 -13.51
C GLY A 10 5.57 -7.82 -14.47
N ASP A 11 4.32 -8.22 -14.59
CA ASP A 11 3.88 -9.34 -15.42
C ASP A 11 2.86 -8.90 -16.46
N LEU A 12 3.12 -9.22 -17.73
CA LEU A 12 2.13 -9.10 -18.80
C LEU A 12 1.35 -10.41 -18.94
N ASP A 13 0.05 -10.40 -18.65
CA ASP A 13 -0.84 -11.50 -18.99
C ASP A 13 -1.10 -11.47 -20.51
N GLN A 14 -0.66 -12.52 -21.20
CA GLN A 14 -0.78 -12.62 -22.66
C GLN A 14 -2.20 -13.00 -23.11
N GLY A 15 -3.02 -13.56 -22.22
CA GLY A 15 -4.40 -13.92 -22.49
C GLY A 15 -5.35 -12.74 -22.37
N THR A 16 -5.15 -11.87 -21.38
CA THR A 16 -5.98 -10.67 -21.17
C THR A 16 -5.36 -9.39 -21.72
N ASN A 17 -4.07 -9.42 -22.08
CA ASN A 17 -3.26 -8.26 -22.48
C ASN A 17 -3.19 -7.17 -21.40
N GLU A 18 -3.25 -7.58 -20.14
CA GLU A 18 -3.16 -6.70 -18.97
C GLU A 18 -1.77 -6.77 -18.34
N PHE A 19 -1.25 -5.63 -17.90
CA PHE A 19 0.04 -5.55 -17.23
C PHE A 19 -0.13 -5.35 -15.72
N SER A 20 0.33 -6.32 -14.94
CA SER A 20 0.40 -6.26 -13.49
C SER A 20 1.73 -5.66 -13.06
N LEU A 21 1.70 -4.39 -12.66
CA LEU A 21 2.88 -3.71 -12.12
C LEU A 21 3.17 -4.20 -10.70
N GLN A 22 4.37 -4.75 -10.48
CA GLN A 22 4.78 -5.31 -9.19
C GLN A 22 5.77 -4.40 -8.46
N GLN A 23 6.61 -3.65 -9.17
CA GLN A 23 7.58 -2.72 -8.58
C GLN A 23 7.87 -1.53 -9.51
N VAL A 24 8.07 -0.33 -8.94
CA VAL A 24 8.63 0.85 -9.64
C VAL A 24 9.62 1.57 -8.74
N LYS A 25 10.93 1.46 -8.99
CA LYS A 25 12.01 1.93 -8.10
C LYS A 25 11.92 1.32 -6.69
N HIS A 26 13.00 1.46 -5.90
CA HIS A 26 12.90 1.30 -4.44
C HIS A 26 12.00 2.44 -3.95
N PHE A 27 10.74 2.15 -3.63
CA PHE A 27 9.72 3.15 -3.31
C PHE A 27 9.96 3.74 -1.91
N MET A 28 10.93 4.65 -1.78
CA MET A 28 11.02 5.54 -0.63
C MET A 28 10.05 6.70 -0.84
N THR A 29 8.88 6.65 -0.19
CA THR A 29 7.96 7.80 -0.17
C THR A 29 8.45 8.78 0.91
N GLN A 30 8.54 10.06 0.59
CA GLN A 30 8.60 11.13 1.59
C GLN A 30 7.29 11.89 1.53
N SER A 31 6.42 11.62 2.50
CA SER A 31 5.07 12.15 2.55
C SER A 31 4.84 12.81 3.90
N ILE A 32 4.24 14.01 3.89
CA ILE A 32 3.84 14.68 5.13
C ILE A 32 2.39 14.32 5.41
N LEU A 33 2.18 13.42 6.38
CA LEU A 33 0.86 13.07 6.88
C LEU A 33 0.55 13.95 8.10
N SER A 34 -0.57 14.68 8.05
CA SER A 34 -1.14 15.29 9.25
C SER A 34 -1.71 14.21 10.18
N SER A 35 -1.86 14.52 11.48
CA SER A 35 -2.50 13.63 12.45
C SER A 35 -3.87 13.14 11.96
N SER A 36 -4.68 14.04 11.40
CA SER A 36 -6.01 13.72 10.88
C SER A 36 -6.00 12.75 9.69
N GLN A 37 -4.98 12.82 8.83
CA GLN A 37 -4.83 11.90 7.70
C GLN A 37 -4.35 10.53 8.19
N LEU A 38 -3.47 10.51 9.18
CA LEU A 38 -2.93 9.30 9.78
C LEU A 38 -4.00 8.54 10.57
N GLU A 39 -4.86 9.27 11.29
CA GLU A 39 -6.04 8.71 11.97
C GLU A 39 -7.06 8.13 10.98
N LYS A 40 -7.34 8.84 9.88
CA LYS A 40 -8.23 8.32 8.81
C LYS A 40 -7.71 7.03 8.20
N LEU A 41 -6.41 6.97 7.91
CA LEU A 41 -5.77 5.76 7.37
C LEU A 41 -5.85 4.60 8.35
N TYR A 42 -5.53 4.85 9.62
CA TYR A 42 -5.62 3.85 10.69
C TYR A 42 -7.06 3.30 10.82
N ASN A 43 -8.04 4.18 10.96
CA ASN A 43 -9.45 3.80 11.12
C ASN A 43 -9.98 3.03 9.90
N TYR A 44 -9.54 3.38 8.70
CA TYR A 44 -9.87 2.63 7.49
C TYR A 44 -9.29 1.21 7.54
N LEU A 45 -7.99 1.08 7.78
CA LEU A 45 -7.32 -0.22 7.84
C LEU A 45 -7.87 -1.12 8.95
N GLN A 46 -8.22 -0.54 10.11
CA GLN A 46 -8.78 -1.28 11.24
C GLN A 46 -10.15 -1.87 10.91
N LYS A 47 -11.00 -1.15 10.17
CA LYS A 47 -12.31 -1.65 9.72
C LYS A 47 -12.19 -2.84 8.77
N HIS A 48 -11.09 -2.91 8.04
CA HIS A 48 -10.87 -3.90 6.98
C HIS A 48 -9.80 -4.95 7.32
N GLN A 49 -9.31 -4.98 8.56
CA GLN A 49 -8.22 -5.87 8.99
C GLN A 49 -8.53 -7.37 8.85
N ASN A 50 -9.80 -7.74 8.81
CA ASN A 50 -10.25 -9.13 8.76
C ASN A 50 -10.74 -9.55 7.36
N ASP A 51 -10.60 -8.67 6.35
CA ASP A 51 -11.06 -8.97 5.00
C ASP A 51 -10.09 -9.94 4.32
N ALA A 52 -10.58 -11.15 4.01
CA ALA A 52 -9.77 -12.24 3.45
C ALA A 52 -9.11 -11.91 2.09
N GLY A 53 -9.63 -10.91 1.36
CA GLY A 53 -9.11 -10.47 0.06
C GLY A 53 -7.93 -9.50 0.13
N GLY A 54 -7.57 -9.02 1.33
CA GLY A 54 -6.70 -7.86 1.52
C GLY A 54 -7.41 -6.56 1.15
N GLN A 55 -6.65 -5.46 1.09
CA GLN A 55 -7.18 -4.14 0.74
C GLN A 55 -6.29 -3.41 -0.26
N VAL A 56 -6.91 -2.55 -1.06
CA VAL A 56 -6.17 -1.65 -1.95
C VAL A 56 -6.27 -0.25 -1.38
N ILE A 57 -5.12 0.33 -1.02
CA ILE A 57 -5.04 1.72 -0.55
C ILE A 57 -4.44 2.61 -1.63
N SER A 58 -4.97 3.82 -1.77
CA SER A 58 -4.37 4.86 -2.59
C SER A 58 -3.43 5.70 -1.73
N LEU A 59 -2.14 5.72 -2.06
CA LEU A 59 -1.19 6.67 -1.49
C LEU A 59 -1.12 7.90 -2.41
N TYR A 60 -1.48 9.08 -1.86
CA TYR A 60 -1.43 10.40 -2.51
C TYR A 60 -1.90 10.41 -3.98
N ASP A 61 -3.16 10.01 -4.20
CA ASP A 61 -3.92 10.12 -5.45
C ASP A 61 -3.31 9.45 -6.70
N SER A 62 -2.17 8.75 -6.59
CA SER A 62 -1.41 8.34 -7.78
C SER A 62 -0.97 6.88 -7.81
N MET A 63 -1.00 6.14 -6.68
CA MET A 63 -0.68 4.70 -6.70
C MET A 63 -1.55 3.87 -5.77
N LEU A 64 -2.11 2.81 -6.35
CA LEU A 64 -2.87 1.77 -5.66
C LEU A 64 -1.90 0.68 -5.20
N VAL A 65 -1.79 0.48 -3.89
CA VAL A 65 -1.00 -0.60 -3.30
C VAL A 65 -1.95 -1.62 -2.71
N ARG A 66 -1.82 -2.87 -3.16
CA ARG A 66 -2.54 -4.00 -2.57
C ARG A 66 -1.77 -4.50 -1.35
N LEU A 67 -2.45 -4.53 -0.21
CA LEU A 67 -1.95 -5.07 1.04
C LEU A 67 -2.66 -6.38 1.34
N SER A 68 -1.88 -7.40 1.66
CA SER A 68 -2.38 -8.62 2.29
C SER A 68 -2.83 -8.35 3.72
N GLN A 69 -3.60 -9.28 4.29
CA GLN A 69 -4.06 -9.19 5.69
C GLN A 69 -2.89 -9.05 6.69
N GLN A 70 -1.79 -9.77 6.45
CA GLN A 70 -0.61 -9.70 7.29
C GLN A 70 0.04 -8.31 7.20
N GLU A 71 0.15 -7.74 6.00
CA GLU A 71 0.68 -6.39 5.79
C GLU A 71 -0.20 -5.31 6.40
N ILE A 72 -1.53 -5.45 6.33
CA ILE A 72 -2.46 -4.57 7.04
C ILE A 72 -2.18 -4.61 8.55
N SER A 73 -1.99 -5.80 9.12
CA SER A 73 -1.70 -5.96 10.55
C SER A 73 -0.36 -5.34 10.96
N MET A 74 0.67 -5.45 10.11
CA MET A 74 1.97 -4.80 10.34
C MET A 74 1.85 -3.28 10.26
N LEU A 75 1.18 -2.77 9.22
CA LEU A 75 0.98 -1.34 9.01
C LEU A 75 0.16 -0.70 10.14
N LEU A 76 -0.86 -1.39 10.67
CA LEU A 76 -1.62 -0.90 11.82
C LEU A 76 -0.73 -0.66 13.06
N LYS A 77 0.21 -1.58 13.34
CA LYS A 77 1.16 -1.42 14.47
C LYS A 77 2.10 -0.24 14.26
N ASP A 78 2.59 -0.06 13.03
CA ASP A 78 3.44 1.08 12.70
C ASP A 78 2.68 2.40 12.87
N LEU A 79 1.42 2.45 12.44
CA LEU A 79 0.55 3.62 12.59
C LEU A 79 0.24 3.93 14.06
N GLU A 80 -0.04 2.93 14.91
CA GLU A 80 -0.23 3.13 16.36
C GLU A 80 1.01 3.73 17.02
N ASN A 81 2.19 3.20 16.68
CA ASN A 81 3.45 3.72 17.20
C ASN A 81 3.65 5.18 16.79
N ILE A 82 3.42 5.50 15.51
CA ILE A 82 3.53 6.89 15.02
C ILE A 82 2.53 7.82 15.70
N GLN A 83 1.26 7.41 15.86
CA GLN A 83 0.24 8.22 16.55
C GLN A 83 0.63 8.57 17.98
N SER A 84 1.32 7.68 18.69
CA SER A 84 1.78 7.92 20.06
C SER A 84 2.77 9.09 20.19
N HIS A 85 3.35 9.55 19.08
CA HIS A 85 4.29 10.67 19.04
C HIS A 85 3.64 12.01 18.63
N TYR A 86 2.40 12.00 18.12
CA TYR A 86 1.66 13.23 17.83
C TYR A 86 1.12 13.81 19.15
N HIS A 87 1.36 15.10 19.37
CA HIS A 87 0.86 15.88 20.52
C HIS A 87 -0.26 16.82 20.08
#